data_AF-A0A2N5KE78-F1
#
_entry.id   AF-A0A2N5KE78-F1
#
_cell.length_a   1.000
_cell.length_b   1.000
_cell.length_c   1.000
_cell.angle_alpha   90.00
_cell.angle_beta   90.00
_cell.angle_gamma   90.00
#
_symmetry.space_group_name_H-M   'P 1'
#
loop_
_entity.id
_entity.type
_entity.pdbx_description
1 polymer ?
#
loop_
_entity_poly.entity_id
_entity_poly.type
_entity_poly.pdbx_seq_one_letter_code
_entity_poly.pdbx_strand_id
1 'polypeptide(L)'
;YFARVDSTEDGEALPEVQVEHLHFRQANREFKGGNATSIDGLISTRRANGTSWVEIVGMSPVGEWELALPNTDEIKNLFKNEKIEDIKIEDMLFVITYSGRTPAWPQ
;
A
#
# COMPACT_ATOMS: atom_id res chain seq x y z
N TYR A 1 -4.09 15.91 0.16
CA TYR A 1 -2.66 16.18 -0.06
C TYR A 1 -1.97 14.84 -0.16
N PHE A 2 -1.56 14.42 -1.35
CA PHE A 2 -0.75 13.22 -1.52
C PHE A 2 0.65 13.69 -1.89
N ALA A 3 1.63 13.34 -1.06
CA ALA A 3 3.03 13.52 -1.39
C ALA A 3 3.33 12.60 -2.57
N ARG A 4 3.83 13.21 -3.65
CA ARG A 4 4.47 12.51 -4.75
C ARG A 4 5.82 12.04 -4.22
N VAL A 5 6.15 10.77 -4.39
CA VAL A 5 7.56 10.35 -4.34
C VAL A 5 8.13 10.90 -5.63
N ASP A 6 8.82 12.03 -5.52
CA ASP A 6 9.60 12.54 -6.64
C ASP A 6 10.67 11.48 -6.96
N SER A 7 10.93 11.37 -8.26
CA SER A 7 11.94 10.53 -8.88
C SER A 7 13.21 10.39 -8.05
N THR A 8 13.90 9.25 -8.21
CA THR A 8 15.32 9.17 -7.86
C THR A 8 16.05 10.37 -8.46
N GLU A 9 17.16 10.82 -7.85
CA GLU A 9 17.87 12.06 -8.22
C GLU A 9 18.21 12.16 -9.72
N ASP A 10 18.19 11.04 -10.44
CA ASP A 10 18.47 10.91 -11.89
C ASP A 10 17.23 10.82 -12.81
N GLY A 11 16.01 10.96 -12.28
CA GLY A 11 14.79 10.96 -13.10
C GLY A 11 14.30 9.58 -13.54
N GLU A 12 14.82 8.49 -12.96
CA GLU A 12 14.33 7.14 -13.24
C GLU A 12 12.99 6.87 -12.53
N ALA A 13 12.06 6.27 -13.27
CA ALA A 13 10.79 5.83 -12.72
C ALA A 13 11.02 4.64 -11.78
N LEU A 14 10.37 4.65 -10.62
CA LEU A 14 10.37 3.49 -9.73
C LEU A 14 9.81 2.27 -10.47
N PRO A 15 10.41 1.08 -10.28
CA PRO A 15 9.91 -0.14 -10.86
C PRO A 15 8.55 -0.43 -10.23
N GLU A 16 7.65 -0.98 -11.03
CA GLU A 16 6.34 -1.31 -10.50
C GLU A 16 6.42 -2.55 -9.62
N VAL A 17 5.93 -2.39 -8.39
CA VAL A 17 5.93 -3.42 -7.38
C VAL A 17 4.61 -4.18 -7.48
N GLN A 18 4.73 -5.50 -7.61
CA GLN A 18 3.61 -6.40 -7.48
C GLN A 18 3.36 -6.72 -6.00
N VAL A 19 2.11 -6.59 -5.58
CA VAL A 19 1.60 -7.03 -4.29
C VAL A 19 0.82 -8.31 -4.51
N GLU A 20 1.12 -9.32 -3.71
CA GLU A 20 0.42 -10.60 -3.72
C GLU A 20 -0.96 -10.46 -3.09
N HIS A 21 -1.06 -9.85 -1.91
CA HIS A 21 -2.35 -9.59 -1.29
C HIS A 21 -2.31 -8.44 -0.28
N LEU A 22 -3.50 -7.90 -0.01
CA LEU A 22 -3.77 -7.03 1.12
C LEU A 22 -4.88 -7.66 1.96
N HIS A 23 -4.51 -8.22 3.10
CA HIS A 23 -5.46 -8.77 4.06
C HIS A 23 -5.72 -7.78 5.19
N PHE A 24 -6.96 -7.78 5.68
CA PHE A 24 -7.35 -7.02 6.84
C PHE A 24 -8.18 -7.88 7.78
N ARG A 25 -7.70 -8.05 9.01
CA ARG A 25 -8.36 -8.84 10.05
C ARG A 25 -8.92 -7.94 11.13
N GLN A 26 -10.21 -8.09 11.37
CA GLN A 26 -10.96 -7.54 12.50
C GLN A 26 -11.43 -8.69 13.38
N ALA A 27 -11.80 -8.39 14.64
CA ALA A 27 -12.12 -9.38 15.67
C ALA A 27 -12.96 -10.59 15.20
N ASN A 28 -13.93 -10.37 14.32
CA ASN A 28 -14.81 -11.41 13.78
C ASN A 28 -14.90 -11.43 12.24
N ARG A 29 -14.03 -10.70 11.54
CA ARG A 29 -14.10 -10.56 10.08
C ARG A 29 -12.71 -10.52 9.48
N GLU A 30 -12.51 -11.24 8.40
CA GLU A 30 -11.32 -11.13 7.56
C GLU A 30 -11.73 -10.65 6.18
N PHE A 31 -11.05 -9.63 5.69
CA PHE A 31 -11.09 -9.24 4.29
C PHE A 31 -9.84 -9.77 3.60
N LYS A 32 -10.04 -10.45 2.46
CA LYS A 32 -8.98 -11.01 1.63
C LYS A 32 -8.89 -10.22 0.33
N GLY A 33 -8.13 -9.14 0.33
CA GLY A 33 -7.84 -8.36 -0.87
C GLY A 33 -6.80 -9.08 -1.72
N GLY A 34 -7.06 -9.18 -3.02
CA GLY A 34 -6.19 -9.88 -3.95
C GLY A 34 -4.98 -9.06 -4.42
N ASN A 35 -4.37 -9.53 -5.50
CA ASN A 35 -3.18 -8.93 -6.09
C ASN A 35 -3.41 -7.47 -6.52
N ALA A 36 -2.33 -6.70 -6.55
CA ALA A 36 -2.28 -5.37 -7.13
C ALA A 36 -0.88 -5.07 -7.69
N THR A 37 -0.78 -4.11 -8.61
CA THR A 37 0.49 -3.66 -9.16
C THR A 37 0.54 -2.15 -9.03
N SER A 38 1.66 -1.59 -8.56
CA SER A 38 1.81 -0.14 -8.53
C SER A 38 1.77 0.44 -9.95
N ILE A 39 1.41 1.71 -10.03
CA ILE A 39 1.59 2.54 -11.23
C ILE A 39 2.23 3.84 -10.74
N ASP A 40 3.41 4.16 -11.25
CA ASP A 40 4.32 5.19 -10.77
C ASP A 40 4.54 5.08 -9.26
N GLY A 41 4.78 3.85 -8.76
CA GLY A 41 5.01 3.59 -7.33
C GLY A 41 3.77 3.73 -6.43
N LEU A 42 2.58 3.96 -6.99
CA LEU A 42 1.33 4.12 -6.22
C LEU A 42 0.31 3.02 -6.52
N ILE A 43 -0.15 2.34 -5.47
CA ILE A 43 -1.39 1.53 -5.51
C ILE A 43 -2.49 2.28 -4.77
N SER A 44 -3.68 2.38 -5.38
CA SER A 44 -4.80 3.10 -4.77
C SER A 44 -6.14 2.46 -5.10
N THR A 45 -7.01 2.33 -4.09
CA THR A 45 -8.44 1.98 -4.27
C THR A 45 -9.24 3.05 -5.00
N ARG A 46 -8.66 4.24 -5.22
CA ARG A 46 -9.23 5.32 -6.04
C ARG A 46 -8.78 5.24 -7.51
N ARG A 47 -7.85 4.33 -7.83
CA ARG A 47 -7.34 4.05 -9.18
C ARG A 47 -7.69 2.61 -9.58
N ALA A 48 -7.56 2.28 -10.85
CA ALA A 48 -7.90 0.94 -11.36
C ALA A 48 -6.99 -0.16 -10.78
N ASN A 49 -5.76 0.18 -10.37
CA ASN A 49 -4.74 -0.76 -9.94
C ASN A 49 -4.86 -1.24 -8.48
N GLY A 50 -5.82 -0.71 -7.70
CA GLY A 50 -6.18 -1.20 -6.36
C GLY A 50 -7.63 -1.70 -6.25
N THR A 51 -8.26 -2.03 -7.37
CA THR A 51 -9.68 -2.42 -7.43
C THR A 51 -10.00 -3.68 -6.61
N SER A 52 -9.05 -4.61 -6.50
CA SER A 52 -9.14 -5.81 -5.68
C SER A 52 -9.28 -5.54 -4.17
N TRP A 53 -9.08 -4.30 -3.72
CA TRP A 53 -9.15 -3.89 -2.32
C TRP A 53 -10.34 -2.99 -2.00
N VAL A 54 -11.20 -2.67 -2.98
CA VAL A 54 -12.28 -1.67 -2.82
C VAL A 54 -13.32 -2.09 -1.78
N GLU A 55 -13.53 -3.39 -1.56
CA GLU A 55 -14.48 -3.88 -0.55
C GLU A 55 -14.13 -3.47 0.89
N ILE A 56 -12.87 -3.13 1.18
CA ILE A 56 -12.44 -2.57 2.47
C ILE A 56 -12.99 -1.16 2.72
N VAL A 57 -13.34 -0.42 1.66
CA VAL A 57 -13.76 0.97 1.77
C VAL A 57 -15.06 1.06 2.58
N GLY A 58 -15.03 1.88 3.63
CA GLY A 58 -16.16 2.07 4.54
C GLY A 58 -16.17 1.13 5.73
N MET A 59 -15.26 0.15 5.80
CA MET A 59 -15.05 -0.62 7.03
C MET A 59 -14.34 0.24 8.10
N SER A 60 -14.52 -0.14 9.37
CA SER A 60 -13.66 0.40 10.44
C SER A 60 -12.20 0.05 10.10
N PRO A 61 -11.23 0.99 10.20
CA PRO A 61 -9.83 0.72 9.88
C PRO A 61 -9.08 -0.01 11.02
N VAL A 62 -9.75 -0.24 12.16
CA VAL A 62 -9.15 -0.86 13.35
C VAL A 62 -9.05 -2.36 13.16
N GLY A 63 -7.83 -2.90 13.28
CA GLY A 63 -7.52 -4.31 13.10
C GLY A 63 -6.06 -4.53 12.71
N GLU A 64 -5.76 -5.73 12.26
CA GLU A 64 -4.45 -6.12 11.73
C GLU A 64 -4.46 -6.00 10.21
N TRP A 65 -3.43 -5.35 9.67
CA TRP A 65 -3.22 -5.19 8.22
C TRP A 65 -1.99 -5.99 7.80
N GLU A 66 -2.15 -6.81 6.77
CA GLU A 66 -1.08 -7.64 6.22
C GLU A 66 -0.97 -7.33 4.73
N LEU A 67 0.18 -6.78 4.33
CA LEU A 67 0.55 -6.55 2.93
C LEU A 67 1.64 -7.56 2.59
N ALA A 68 1.37 -8.48 1.67
CA ALA A 68 2.36 -9.46 1.22
C ALA A 68 2.87 -9.13 -0.17
N LEU A 69 4.18 -9.26 -0.33
CA LEU A 69 4.86 -9.16 -1.61
C LEU A 69 5.26 -10.57 -2.06
N PRO A 70 5.30 -10.84 -3.38
CA PRO A 70 5.77 -12.12 -3.90
C PRO A 70 7.16 -12.47 -3.37
N ASN A 71 7.35 -13.72 -2.96
CA ASN A 71 8.62 -14.23 -2.47
C ASN A 71 9.59 -14.57 -3.62
N THR A 72 9.91 -13.59 -4.47
CA THR A 72 10.84 -13.73 -5.61
C THR A 72 12.17 -13.05 -5.32
N ASP A 73 13.24 -13.47 -6.00
CA ASP A 73 14.54 -12.82 -5.86
C ASP A 73 14.52 -11.37 -6.37
N GLU A 74 13.71 -11.09 -7.39
CA GLU A 74 13.47 -9.75 -7.91
C GLU A 74 12.94 -8.81 -6.81
N ILE A 75 11.84 -9.19 -6.14
CA ILE A 75 11.25 -8.41 -5.06
C ILE A 75 12.22 -8.31 -3.87
N LYS A 76 12.88 -9.39 -3.48
CA LYS A 76 13.88 -9.35 -2.40
C LYS A 76 15.01 -8.39 -2.70
N ASN A 77 15.47 -8.32 -3.95
CA ASN A 77 16.57 -7.44 -4.34
C ASN A 77 16.19 -5.97 -4.23
N LEU A 78 14.90 -5.60 -4.37
CA LEU A 78 14.44 -4.22 -4.14
C LEU A 78 14.64 -3.72 -2.70
N PHE A 79 14.80 -4.63 -1.73
CA PHE A 79 15.02 -4.32 -0.31
C PHE A 79 16.45 -4.57 0.18
N LYS A 80 17.37 -5.04 -0.68
CA LYS A 80 18.76 -5.31 -0.28
C LYS A 80 19.62 -4.05 -0.42
N ASN A 81 20.45 -3.80 0.59
CA ASN A 81 21.40 -2.67 0.64
C ASN A 81 22.70 -2.93 -0.15
N GLU A 82 22.69 -3.80 -1.16
CA GLU A 82 23.91 -4.20 -1.87
C GLU A 82 23.89 -3.72 -3.33
N LYS A 83 24.53 -2.58 -3.58
CA LYS A 83 25.25 -2.17 -4.82
C LYS A 83 24.57 -2.28 -6.20
N ILE A 84 23.26 -2.50 -6.29
CA ILE A 84 22.54 -2.18 -7.52
C ILE A 84 22.17 -0.70 -7.40
N GLU A 85 22.98 0.16 -8.01
CA GLU A 85 23.12 1.57 -7.61
C GLU A 85 21.87 2.43 -7.81
N ASP A 86 20.87 2.08 -8.61
CA ASP A 86 19.93 3.14 -9.04
C ASP A 86 18.46 2.93 -8.64
N ILE A 87 18.05 1.74 -8.21
CA ILE A 87 16.63 1.44 -7.98
C ILE A 87 16.42 0.58 -6.73
N LYS A 88 16.00 1.22 -5.65
CA LYS A 88 15.71 0.60 -4.35
C LYS A 88 14.41 1.16 -3.76
N ILE A 89 13.73 0.35 -2.95
CA ILE A 89 12.63 0.84 -2.11
C ILE A 89 13.26 1.36 -0.82
N GLU A 90 13.35 2.68 -0.68
CA GLU A 90 13.85 3.30 0.55
C GLU A 90 12.76 3.35 1.62
N ASP A 91 11.54 3.70 1.21
CA ASP A 91 10.41 3.92 2.10
C ASP A 91 9.13 3.33 1.53
N MET A 92 8.24 2.93 2.43
CA MET A 92 6.87 2.52 2.11
C MET A 92 5.89 3.30 2.97
N LEU A 93 4.90 3.94 2.33
CA LEU A 93 3.84 4.65 3.01
C LEU A 93 2.50 3.95 2.81
N PHE A 94 1.87 3.57 3.92
CA PHE A 94 0.51 3.02 3.92
C PHE A 94 -0.49 4.05 4.45
N VAL A 95 -1.35 4.56 3.58
CA VAL A 95 -2.33 5.62 3.90
C VAL A 95 -3.74 5.07 3.96
N ILE A 96 -4.38 5.19 5.12
CA ILE A 96 -5.81 4.87 5.30
C ILE A 96 -6.58 6.17 5.51
N THR A 97 -7.58 6.43 4.65
CA THR A 97 -8.55 7.51 4.89
C THR A 97 -9.78 6.93 5.58
N TYR A 98 -10.17 7.50 6.71
CA TYR A 98 -11.38 7.11 7.45
C TYR A 98 -12.20 8.34 7.85
N SER A 99 -13.46 8.11 8.20
CA SER A 99 -14.34 9.11 8.79
C SER A 99 -14.90 8.60 10.12
N GLY A 100 -15.05 9.49 11.10
CA GLY A 100 -15.65 9.17 12.41
C GLY A 100 -16.73 10.16 12.79
N ARG A 101 -17.56 9.79 13.76
CA ARG A 101 -18.51 10.71 14.42
C ARG A 101 -18.06 10.89 15.86
N THR A 102 -17.87 12.14 16.28
CA THR A 102 -17.62 12.46 17.68
C THR A 102 -18.95 12.52 18.45
N PRO A 103 -18.96 12.29 19.77
CA PRO A 103 -20.13 12.55 20.59
C PRO A 103 -20.63 13.99 20.42
N ALA A 104 -21.92 14.22 20.67
CA ALA A 104 -22.42 15.57 20.83
C ALA A 104 -21.69 16.25 21.99
N TRP A 105 -21.44 17.55 21.87
CA TRP A 105 -20.85 18.32 22.97
C TRP A 105 -21.73 18.21 24.23
N PRO A 106 -21.16 17.99 25.43
CA PRO A 106 -21.91 18.07 26.67
C PRO A 106 -22.47 19.48 26.86
N GLN A 107 -23.70 19.57 27.35
CA GLN A 107 -24.30 20.82 27.83
C GLN A 107 -23.95 21.09 29.29
#